data_AF-Q4A1V5-F1
#
_entry.id   AF-Q4A1V5-F1
#
_cell.length_a   1.000
_cell.length_b   1.000
_cell.length_c   1.000
_cell.angle_alpha   90.00
_cell.angle_beta   90.00
_cell.angle_gamma   90.00
#
_symmetry.space_group_name_H-M   'P 1'
#
loop_
_entity.id
_entity.type
_entity.pdbx_description
1 polymer ?
#
loop_
_entity_poly.entity_id
_entity_poly.type
_entity_poly.pdbx_seq_one_letter_code
_entity_poly.pdbx_strand_id
1 'polypeptide(L)'
;RAAMEEQLGTCQDMEKRAQVRVARIQQIEKDILRIRQLLQSQAAEAERAPQGKHDAASHDTERQSEGQGAPEISMSTSNTGQGSAARMDHETASVMSSSNNYSVPRRLTSHLGTKVEMVYSLLSMLGTHDKDDMSRTLLAMSSSQDSCIAMRQSGCLPLLIQLLHGNDKDSVLLGNSRGSKEARARASAALHNIIHSQPDDKRGRREIRVLHLLEQIRAYCETCWEWQEAHEQGMDQDKNPMPAPVDHQICPAVCVLMKLSFDEEHRHAMNELGGLQAIAELLQVDCEMYGLTNDHYSVTLRRYAGMALTNLTFGDVANKATLCSMKGCMRALVAQLKSESEDLQQVIASVLRNLSWRADVNSKKTLREVGSVKALMECALEVKKESTLKSVLSALWNLSAHCTENKADICAVDGALAFLVGTLTYRSQTNTLAIIESGGGILRNVSSLIATNEDHRQILRENSCLQTLLQHLKSHSLTIVSNACGTLWNLSA
;
A
#
# COMPACT_ATOMS: atom_id res chain seq x y z
N ARG A 1 13.90 -36.40 21.33
CA ARG A 1 13.67 -37.37 20.24
C ARG A 1 12.21 -37.81 20.22
N ALA A 2 11.74 -38.58 21.21
CA ALA A 2 10.32 -38.97 21.34
C ALA A 2 9.31 -37.81 21.16
N ALA A 3 9.44 -36.71 21.90
CA ALA A 3 8.55 -35.54 21.77
C ALA A 3 8.58 -34.85 20.37
N MET A 4 9.62 -35.08 19.57
CA MET A 4 9.73 -34.57 18.20
C MET A 4 9.03 -35.53 17.21
N GLU A 5 9.14 -36.83 17.45
CA GLU A 5 8.43 -37.88 16.69
C GLU A 5 6.91 -37.85 16.96
N GLU A 6 6.49 -37.44 18.16
CA GLU A 6 5.08 -37.26 18.53
C GLU A 6 4.41 -36.07 17.80
N GLN A 7 5.13 -34.96 17.60
CA GLN A 7 4.59 -33.78 16.89
C GLN A 7 4.78 -33.81 15.37
N LEU A 8 5.86 -34.42 14.88
CA LEU A 8 6.23 -34.39 13.45
C LEU A 8 6.07 -35.75 12.75
N GLY A 9 5.78 -36.83 13.48
CA GLY A 9 5.84 -38.19 12.94
C GLY A 9 7.27 -38.71 12.81
N THR A 10 7.42 -39.94 12.34
CA THR A 10 8.75 -40.56 12.21
C THR A 10 9.57 -39.90 11.09
N CYS A 11 10.88 -40.15 11.07
CA CYS A 11 11.75 -39.68 9.99
C CYS A 11 11.26 -40.14 8.59
N GLN A 12 10.72 -41.36 8.51
CA GLN A 12 10.13 -41.90 7.29
C GLN A 12 8.84 -41.16 6.88
N ASP A 13 8.01 -40.74 7.84
CA ASP A 13 6.82 -39.92 7.55
C ASP A 13 7.19 -38.52 7.05
N MET A 14 8.25 -37.93 7.60
CA MET A 14 8.79 -36.65 7.13
C MET A 14 9.30 -36.77 5.69
N GLU A 15 10.07 -37.81 5.38
CA GLU A 15 10.58 -38.09 4.03
C GLU A 15 9.45 -38.33 3.03
N LYS A 16 8.46 -39.16 3.38
CA LYS A 16 7.28 -39.43 2.55
C LYS A 16 6.48 -38.17 2.25
N ARG A 17 6.30 -37.27 3.23
CA ARG A 17 5.66 -35.96 3.02
C ARG A 17 6.52 -35.01 2.16
N ALA A 18 7.84 -35.08 2.24
CA ALA A 18 8.73 -34.33 1.36
C ALA A 18 8.61 -34.82 -0.10
N GLN A 19 8.63 -36.13 -0.33
CA GLN A 19 8.45 -36.73 -1.66
C GLN A 19 7.09 -36.36 -2.28
N VAL A 20 5.99 -36.39 -1.50
CA VAL A 20 4.66 -35.94 -1.97
C VAL A 20 4.64 -34.46 -2.35
N ARG A 21 5.37 -33.59 -1.62
CA ARG A 21 5.51 -32.17 -1.98
C ARG A 21 6.28 -31.98 -3.29
N VAL A 22 7.39 -32.70 -3.47
CA VAL A 22 8.19 -32.67 -4.72
C VAL A 22 7.36 -33.14 -5.92
N ALA A 23 6.65 -34.25 -5.80
CA ALA A 23 5.77 -34.76 -6.86
C ALA A 23 4.66 -33.75 -7.22
N ARG A 24 4.09 -33.06 -6.23
CA ARG A 24 3.07 -32.01 -6.45
C ARG A 24 3.65 -30.77 -7.14
N ILE A 25 4.89 -30.37 -6.82
CA ILE A 25 5.58 -29.26 -7.49
C ILE A 25 5.82 -29.61 -8.97
N GLN A 26 6.35 -30.80 -9.26
CA GLN A 26 6.56 -31.27 -10.64
C GLN A 26 5.27 -31.35 -11.46
N GLN A 27 4.14 -31.66 -10.83
CA GLN A 27 2.84 -31.63 -11.50
C GLN A 27 2.40 -30.20 -11.82
N ILE A 28 2.56 -29.26 -10.88
CA ILE A 28 2.26 -27.84 -11.09
C ILE A 28 3.13 -27.25 -12.22
N GLU A 29 4.42 -27.60 -12.30
CA GLU A 29 5.31 -27.19 -13.38
C GLU A 29 4.82 -27.67 -14.76
N LYS A 30 4.38 -28.93 -14.88
CA LYS A 30 3.78 -29.46 -16.11
C LYS A 30 2.49 -28.74 -16.51
N ASP A 31 1.64 -28.41 -15.54
CA ASP A 31 0.37 -27.74 -15.81
C ASP A 31 0.58 -26.26 -16.19
N ILE A 32 1.56 -25.58 -15.59
CA ILE A 32 2.01 -24.24 -16.04
C ILE A 32 2.50 -24.28 -17.50
N LEU A 33 3.24 -25.34 -17.88
CA LEU A 33 3.78 -25.50 -19.24
C LEU A 33 2.65 -25.72 -20.26
N ARG A 34 1.62 -26.51 -19.92
CA ARG A 34 0.39 -26.65 -20.73
C ARG A 34 -0.37 -25.34 -20.87
N ILE A 35 -0.55 -24.58 -19.78
CA ILE A 35 -1.25 -23.29 -19.82
C ILE A 35 -0.51 -22.31 -20.74
N ARG A 36 0.84 -22.27 -20.69
CA ARG A 36 1.64 -21.46 -21.62
C ARG A 36 1.46 -21.87 -23.09
N GLN A 37 1.41 -23.18 -23.38
CA GLN A 37 1.14 -23.66 -24.74
C GLN A 37 -0.27 -23.28 -25.23
N LEU A 38 -1.30 -23.39 -24.38
CA LEU A 38 -2.67 -22.99 -24.71
C LEU A 38 -2.81 -21.49 -24.97
N LEU A 39 -2.10 -20.65 -24.21
CA LEU A 39 -2.06 -19.20 -24.44
C LEU A 39 -1.33 -18.86 -25.76
N GLN A 40 -0.26 -19.59 -26.10
CA GLN A 40 0.43 -19.41 -27.39
C GLN A 40 -0.43 -19.87 -28.58
N SER A 41 -1.22 -20.95 -28.46
CA SER A 41 -2.14 -21.35 -29.52
C SER A 41 -3.30 -20.36 -29.71
N GLN A 42 -3.87 -19.81 -28.62
CA GLN A 42 -4.91 -18.78 -28.72
C GLN A 42 -4.40 -17.48 -29.36
N ALA A 43 -3.16 -17.08 -29.06
CA ALA A 43 -2.52 -15.94 -29.74
C ALA A 43 -2.34 -16.20 -31.26
N ALA A 44 -1.91 -17.40 -31.64
CA ALA A 44 -1.72 -17.78 -33.04
C ALA A 44 -3.03 -17.95 -33.84
N GLU A 45 -4.15 -18.26 -33.18
CA GLU A 45 -5.48 -18.28 -33.80
C GLU A 45 -6.05 -16.85 -33.99
N ALA A 46 -5.79 -15.93 -33.05
CA ALA A 46 -6.20 -14.53 -33.16
C ALA A 46 -5.54 -13.80 -34.35
N GLU A 47 -4.31 -14.16 -34.73
CA GLU A 47 -3.61 -13.59 -35.90
C GLU A 47 -4.05 -14.17 -37.26
N ARG A 48 -4.96 -15.17 -37.30
CA ARG A 48 -5.35 -15.88 -38.54
C ARG A 48 -6.74 -15.53 -39.09
N ALA A 49 -7.48 -14.61 -38.49
CA ALA A 49 -8.80 -14.20 -39.00
C ALA A 49 -8.67 -13.18 -40.16
N PRO A 50 -9.08 -13.49 -41.40
CA PRO A 50 -9.01 -12.54 -42.51
C PRO A 50 -10.22 -11.61 -42.55
N GLN A 51 -9.99 -10.35 -42.92
CA GLN A 51 -11.06 -9.37 -43.13
C GLN A 51 -11.92 -9.74 -44.36
N GLY A 52 -13.20 -9.98 -44.13
CA GLY A 52 -14.21 -10.23 -45.17
C GLY A 52 -15.36 -9.23 -45.08
N LYS A 53 -15.66 -8.53 -46.17
CA LYS A 53 -16.71 -7.50 -46.28
C LYS A 53 -18.11 -8.09 -46.12
N HIS A 54 -19.05 -7.28 -45.62
CA HIS A 54 -20.28 -7.03 -46.38
C HIS A 54 -20.98 -5.72 -45.96
N ASP A 55 -21.38 -4.95 -46.96
CA ASP A 55 -22.24 -3.76 -46.83
C ASP A 55 -23.71 -4.13 -46.55
N ALA A 56 -24.46 -3.26 -45.88
CA ALA A 56 -25.73 -2.69 -46.42
C ALA A 56 -26.46 -1.73 -45.45
N ALA A 57 -26.48 -0.46 -45.85
CA ALA A 57 -27.52 0.57 -45.71
C ALA A 57 -28.77 0.40 -44.81
N SER A 58 -29.02 1.43 -43.98
CA SER A 58 -30.17 2.37 -44.08
C SER A 58 -29.93 3.56 -43.11
N HIS A 59 -29.85 4.82 -43.57
CA HIS A 59 -30.98 5.80 -43.60
C HIS A 59 -31.74 5.89 -42.26
N ASP A 60 -32.04 7.04 -41.65
CA ASP A 60 -31.99 8.48 -42.01
C ASP A 60 -32.27 9.29 -40.70
N THR A 61 -32.20 10.63 -40.54
CA THR A 61 -31.89 11.79 -41.39
C THR A 61 -31.55 13.01 -40.47
N GLU A 62 -30.78 13.99 -40.98
CA GLU A 62 -30.92 15.46 -40.72
C GLU A 62 -30.71 16.02 -39.28
N ARG A 63 -30.15 17.22 -39.01
CA ARG A 63 -29.76 18.45 -39.75
C ARG A 63 -28.83 19.27 -38.78
N GLN A 64 -28.06 20.33 -39.10
CA GLN A 64 -27.81 21.13 -40.30
C GLN A 64 -26.45 21.90 -40.18
N SER A 65 -26.01 22.53 -41.27
CA SER A 65 -25.25 23.81 -41.47
C SER A 65 -24.53 24.58 -40.35
N GLU A 66 -23.46 25.37 -40.61
CA GLU A 66 -22.55 25.55 -41.77
C GLU A 66 -21.37 26.47 -41.36
N GLY A 67 -20.18 26.27 -41.96
CA GLY A 67 -19.34 27.31 -42.61
C GLY A 67 -18.75 28.50 -41.81
N GLN A 68 -17.60 29.11 -42.17
CA GLN A 68 -16.54 28.89 -43.16
C GLN A 68 -15.26 29.65 -42.66
N GLY A 69 -14.07 29.40 -43.24
CA GLY A 69 -12.98 30.40 -43.23
C GLY A 69 -11.56 29.90 -42.94
N ALA A 70 -10.79 29.60 -43.98
CA ALA A 70 -9.31 29.60 -43.99
C ALA A 70 -8.83 30.86 -44.76
N PRO A 71 -7.52 31.22 -44.80
CA PRO A 71 -6.51 30.44 -45.53
C PRO A 71 -5.08 30.42 -44.92
N GLU A 72 -4.18 29.75 -45.63
CA GLU A 72 -2.77 29.43 -45.34
C GLU A 72 -1.79 30.62 -45.56
N ILE A 73 -0.55 30.50 -45.04
CA ILE A 73 0.69 30.88 -45.77
C ILE A 73 1.79 29.82 -45.53
N SER A 74 2.59 29.56 -46.57
CA SER A 74 3.59 28.50 -46.73
C SER A 74 5.05 28.96 -46.58
N MET A 75 5.99 28.01 -46.43
CA MET A 75 7.34 27.89 -47.04
C MET A 75 8.36 27.16 -46.13
N SER A 76 9.43 26.48 -46.59
CA SER A 76 9.65 25.56 -47.74
C SER A 76 11.13 25.12 -47.79
N THR A 77 11.42 23.83 -48.03
CA THR A 77 12.67 23.25 -48.63
C THR A 77 14.04 23.52 -47.93
N SER A 78 15.06 22.66 -47.94
CA SER A 78 15.55 21.65 -48.92
C SER A 78 16.23 20.46 -48.19
N ASN A 79 16.13 19.20 -48.63
CA ASN A 79 16.91 18.50 -49.70
C ASN A 79 18.44 18.75 -49.61
N THR A 80 19.36 17.79 -49.76
CA THR A 80 19.39 16.32 -50.09
C THR A 80 20.80 15.84 -49.65
N GLY A 81 21.15 14.57 -49.34
CA GLY A 81 20.66 13.28 -49.82
C GLY A 81 21.68 12.65 -50.78
N GLN A 82 22.55 11.74 -50.29
CA GLN A 82 23.23 10.70 -51.10
C GLN A 82 23.96 9.69 -50.21
N GLY A 83 23.90 8.41 -50.58
CA GLY A 83 24.71 7.34 -50.00
C GLY A 83 25.52 6.63 -51.09
N SER A 84 26.46 5.78 -50.69
CA SER A 84 27.12 4.80 -51.57
C SER A 84 27.75 3.67 -50.77
N ALA A 85 27.75 2.46 -51.34
CA ALA A 85 28.33 1.26 -50.75
C ALA A 85 29.18 0.51 -51.79
N ALA A 86 30.43 0.20 -51.43
CA ALA A 86 31.40 -0.69 -52.09
C ALA A 86 32.72 -0.64 -51.28
N ARG A 87 33.65 -1.61 -51.28
CA ARG A 87 33.74 -3.03 -51.67
C ARG A 87 34.95 -3.64 -50.92
N MET A 88 35.23 -4.94 -51.10
CA MET A 88 36.27 -5.71 -50.37
C MET A 88 37.66 -5.74 -51.06
N ASP A 89 38.66 -6.24 -50.31
CA ASP A 89 39.98 -6.76 -50.70
C ASP A 89 41.06 -5.73 -51.18
N HIS A 90 42.38 -5.91 -50.99
CA HIS A 90 43.17 -7.12 -50.68
C HIS A 90 44.47 -6.79 -49.86
N GLU A 91 45.38 -7.76 -49.71
CA GLU A 91 46.52 -7.80 -48.74
C GLU A 91 47.79 -7.02 -49.14
N THR A 92 48.66 -6.70 -48.16
CA THR A 92 50.09 -7.11 -48.15
C THR A 92 50.80 -6.81 -46.83
N ALA A 93 51.85 -7.56 -46.51
CA ALA A 93 52.51 -7.60 -45.20
C ALA A 93 53.68 -6.62 -45.03
N SER A 94 53.94 -6.21 -43.78
CA SER A 94 55.30 -5.93 -43.31
C SER A 94 55.45 -6.27 -41.83
N VAL A 95 56.55 -6.93 -41.49
CA VAL A 95 56.90 -7.35 -40.12
C VAL A 95 57.94 -6.38 -39.57
N MET A 96 57.64 -5.67 -38.48
CA MET A 96 58.64 -5.05 -37.61
C MET A 96 58.14 -5.02 -36.17
N SER A 97 59.01 -5.40 -35.24
CA SER A 97 58.73 -5.46 -33.80
C SER A 97 58.71 -4.05 -33.19
N SER A 98 57.81 -3.81 -32.22
CA SER A 98 58.13 -3.04 -31.00
C SER A 98 57.04 -3.19 -29.94
N SER A 99 57.46 -3.28 -28.68
CA SER A 99 56.60 -3.41 -27.50
C SER A 99 55.58 -2.28 -27.38
N ASN A 100 54.33 -2.61 -27.03
CA ASN A 100 53.43 -1.59 -26.48
C ASN A 100 52.41 -2.17 -25.48
N ASN A 101 52.13 -1.41 -24.43
CA ASN A 101 51.28 -1.83 -23.32
C ASN A 101 49.80 -1.94 -23.75
N TYR A 102 49.16 -3.08 -23.46
CA TYR A 102 47.70 -3.18 -23.50
C TYR A 102 47.09 -2.34 -22.38
N SER A 103 46.68 -1.11 -22.70
CA SER A 103 45.84 -0.29 -21.84
C SER A 103 44.41 -0.85 -21.80
N VAL A 104 44.14 -1.71 -20.83
CA VAL A 104 42.77 -2.12 -20.48
C VAL A 104 41.91 -0.87 -20.27
N PRO A 105 40.66 -0.79 -20.78
CA PRO A 105 39.84 0.41 -20.64
C PRO A 105 39.58 0.75 -19.17
N ARG A 106 40.20 1.85 -18.71
CA ARG A 106 40.25 2.27 -17.29
C ARG A 106 38.88 2.45 -16.61
N ARG A 107 37.80 2.59 -17.40
CA ARG A 107 36.40 2.62 -16.95
C ARG A 107 35.88 1.28 -16.43
N LEU A 108 36.26 0.15 -17.06
CA LEU A 108 35.79 -1.18 -16.64
C LEU A 108 36.42 -1.59 -15.30
N THR A 109 37.68 -1.20 -15.07
CA THR A 109 38.39 -1.47 -13.82
C THR A 109 37.92 -0.59 -12.65
N SER A 110 37.58 0.68 -12.90
CA SER A 110 37.08 1.58 -11.85
C SER A 110 35.71 1.16 -11.34
N HIS A 111 34.76 0.84 -12.24
CA HIS A 111 33.42 0.42 -11.84
C HIS A 111 33.41 -0.89 -11.03
N LEU A 112 34.40 -1.79 -11.24
CA LEU A 112 34.55 -2.99 -10.42
C LEU A 112 35.18 -2.67 -9.06
N GLY A 113 36.19 -1.79 -9.01
CA GLY A 113 36.81 -1.33 -7.77
C GLY A 113 35.80 -0.68 -6.81
N THR A 114 35.02 0.30 -7.29
CA THR A 114 33.98 0.98 -6.50
C THR A 114 32.92 0.00 -5.99
N LYS A 115 32.56 -1.04 -6.77
CA LYS A 115 31.62 -2.09 -6.32
C LYS A 115 32.21 -2.98 -5.23
N VAL A 116 33.50 -3.33 -5.33
CA VAL A 116 34.18 -4.15 -4.31
C VAL A 116 34.33 -3.36 -3.00
N GLU A 117 34.81 -2.12 -3.05
CA GLU A 117 34.91 -1.23 -1.88
C GLU A 117 33.54 -0.98 -1.22
N MET A 118 32.49 -0.83 -2.02
CA MET A 118 31.12 -0.70 -1.53
C MET A 118 30.61 -1.94 -0.81
N VAL A 119 30.90 -3.14 -1.33
CA VAL A 119 30.56 -4.40 -0.66
C VAL A 119 31.34 -4.54 0.65
N TYR A 120 32.64 -4.21 0.68
CA TYR A 120 33.41 -4.21 1.93
C TYR A 120 32.89 -3.19 2.95
N SER A 121 32.49 -1.99 2.51
CA SER A 121 31.89 -0.96 3.37
C SER A 121 30.54 -1.40 3.93
N LEU A 122 29.68 -2.02 3.11
CA LEU A 122 28.39 -2.58 3.54
C LEU A 122 28.57 -3.74 4.54
N LEU A 123 29.51 -4.64 4.28
CA LEU A 123 29.87 -5.74 5.20
C LEU A 123 30.44 -5.22 6.52
N SER A 124 31.25 -4.16 6.49
CA SER A 124 31.80 -3.51 7.69
C SER A 124 30.71 -2.81 8.51
N MET A 125 29.78 -2.09 7.87
CA MET A 125 28.65 -1.43 8.53
C MET A 125 27.68 -2.42 9.18
N LEU A 126 27.49 -3.61 8.58
CA LEU A 126 26.71 -4.70 9.18
C LEU A 126 27.35 -5.24 10.48
N GLY A 127 28.66 -5.02 10.69
CA GLY A 127 29.39 -5.48 11.88
C GLY A 127 29.44 -4.49 13.04
N THR A 128 29.21 -3.19 12.83
CA THR A 128 29.37 -2.17 13.89
C THR A 128 28.09 -1.90 14.68
N HIS A 129 26.91 -2.24 14.15
CA HIS A 129 25.58 -1.97 14.72
C HIS A 129 25.23 -0.50 15.07
N ASP A 130 26.18 0.43 15.02
CA ASP A 130 25.97 1.86 15.21
C ASP A 130 25.34 2.51 13.96
N LYS A 131 24.11 3.00 14.12
CA LYS A 131 23.35 3.71 13.09
C LYS A 131 23.96 5.05 12.71
N ASP A 132 24.63 5.71 13.63
CA ASP A 132 25.23 7.02 13.43
C ASP A 132 26.46 6.89 12.53
N ASP A 133 27.34 5.92 12.78
CA ASP A 133 28.46 5.58 11.89
C ASP A 133 28.02 5.06 10.53
N MET A 134 27.01 4.17 10.49
CA MET A 134 26.41 3.73 9.23
C MET A 134 25.84 4.91 8.42
N SER A 135 25.16 5.86 9.06
CA SER A 135 24.61 7.05 8.38
C SER A 135 25.71 7.98 7.84
N ARG A 136 26.83 8.14 8.58
CA ARG A 136 28.01 8.90 8.13
C ARG A 136 28.63 8.26 6.89
N THR A 137 28.85 6.95 6.93
CA THR A 137 29.45 6.18 5.82
C THR A 137 28.57 6.20 4.57
N LEU A 138 27.25 5.95 4.70
CA LEU A 138 26.30 6.01 3.59
C LEU A 138 26.25 7.40 2.94
N LEU A 139 26.28 8.48 3.75
CA LEU A 139 26.35 9.85 3.21
C LEU A 139 27.67 10.11 2.48
N ALA A 140 28.81 9.71 3.05
CA ALA A 140 30.12 9.88 2.41
C ALA A 140 30.22 9.11 1.07
N MET A 141 29.64 7.92 1.00
CA MET A 141 29.55 7.13 -0.25
C MET A 141 28.64 7.78 -1.30
N SER A 142 27.63 8.56 -0.89
CA SER A 142 26.73 9.28 -1.80
C SER A 142 27.33 10.56 -2.41
N SER A 143 28.62 10.83 -2.20
CA SER A 143 29.31 12.06 -2.63
C SER A 143 29.56 12.20 -4.14
N SER A 144 29.37 11.12 -4.92
CA SER A 144 29.63 11.11 -6.36
C SER A 144 28.58 10.31 -7.13
N GLN A 145 28.27 10.75 -8.36
CA GLN A 145 27.20 10.18 -9.18
C GLN A 145 27.39 8.67 -9.46
N ASP A 146 28.60 8.25 -9.84
CA ASP A 146 28.92 6.83 -10.06
C ASP A 146 28.71 5.99 -8.79
N SER A 147 29.07 6.53 -7.62
CA SER A 147 28.88 5.85 -6.33
C SER A 147 27.40 5.77 -5.97
N CYS A 148 26.62 6.84 -6.19
CA CYS A 148 25.16 6.81 -6.02
C CYS A 148 24.47 5.74 -6.88
N ILE A 149 24.87 5.62 -8.15
CA ILE A 149 24.35 4.58 -9.06
C ILE A 149 24.72 3.18 -8.53
N ALA A 150 25.95 2.99 -8.07
CA ALA A 150 26.39 1.73 -7.47
C ALA A 150 25.67 1.42 -6.14
N MET A 151 25.40 2.42 -5.29
CA MET A 151 24.65 2.27 -4.03
C MET A 151 23.21 1.82 -4.31
N ARG A 152 22.56 2.38 -5.33
CA ARG A 152 21.22 1.91 -5.73
C ARG A 152 21.25 0.46 -6.21
N GLN A 153 22.22 0.10 -7.07
CA GLN A 153 22.39 -1.28 -7.55
C GLN A 153 22.71 -2.29 -6.44
N SER A 154 23.39 -1.85 -5.38
CA SER A 154 23.74 -2.68 -4.21
C SER A 154 22.63 -2.78 -3.15
N GLY A 155 21.47 -2.15 -3.36
CA GLY A 155 20.35 -2.23 -2.44
C GLY A 155 20.45 -1.33 -1.20
N CYS A 156 21.14 -0.19 -1.28
CA CYS A 156 21.25 0.75 -0.15
C CYS A 156 19.92 1.46 0.20
N LEU A 157 18.93 1.50 -0.69
CA LEU A 157 17.67 2.23 -0.44
C LEU A 157 16.90 1.68 0.78
N PRO A 158 16.61 0.37 0.92
CA PRO A 158 16.01 -0.17 2.14
C PRO A 158 16.77 0.16 3.44
N LEU A 159 18.10 0.23 3.42
CA LEU A 159 18.90 0.59 4.59
C LEU A 159 18.69 2.06 5.00
N LEU A 160 18.62 2.96 4.02
CA LEU A 160 18.30 4.37 4.25
C LEU A 160 16.86 4.55 4.77
N ILE A 161 15.89 3.82 4.22
CA ILE A 161 14.51 3.83 4.71
C ILE A 161 14.43 3.24 6.13
N GLN A 162 15.22 2.22 6.46
CA GLN A 162 15.31 1.66 7.82
C GLN A 162 15.96 2.65 8.81
N LEU A 163 16.92 3.47 8.38
CA LEU A 163 17.45 4.56 9.20
C LEU A 163 16.38 5.64 9.48
N LEU A 164 15.60 6.02 8.48
CA LEU A 164 14.54 7.03 8.60
C LEU A 164 13.35 6.56 9.45
N HIS A 165 12.89 5.33 9.23
CA HIS A 165 11.57 4.83 9.65
C HIS A 165 11.60 3.44 10.35
N GLY A 166 12.79 2.94 10.73
CA GLY A 166 12.94 1.61 11.33
C GLY A 166 12.26 1.48 12.70
N ASN A 167 11.34 0.52 12.82
CA ASN A 167 10.56 0.27 14.03
C ASN A 167 11.32 -0.59 15.06
N ASP A 168 11.05 -0.39 16.35
CA ASP A 168 11.87 -0.83 17.48
C ASP A 168 11.72 -2.31 17.89
N LYS A 169 11.12 -3.19 17.06
CA LYS A 169 10.70 -4.52 17.55
C LYS A 169 11.03 -5.77 16.72
N ASP A 170 11.33 -5.68 15.43
CA ASP A 170 11.37 -6.90 14.57
C ASP A 170 12.61 -7.06 13.66
N SER A 171 13.68 -6.25 13.76
CA SER A 171 14.85 -6.34 12.86
C SER A 171 16.08 -6.99 13.51
N VAL A 172 16.24 -8.30 13.29
CA VAL A 172 17.33 -9.14 13.84
C VAL A 172 18.74 -8.70 13.38
N LEU A 173 18.87 -7.91 12.32
CA LEU A 173 20.17 -7.64 11.65
C LEU A 173 20.85 -6.30 12.02
N LEU A 174 20.10 -5.27 12.46
CA LEU A 174 20.60 -3.88 12.46
C LEU A 174 20.28 -3.05 13.71
N GLY A 175 19.84 -3.71 14.78
CA GLY A 175 19.48 -3.07 16.04
C GLY A 175 18.15 -2.33 15.98
N ASN A 176 17.36 -2.43 17.03
CA ASN A 176 15.95 -2.06 17.07
C ASN A 176 15.75 -0.64 17.66
N SER A 177 15.80 0.45 16.86
CA SER A 177 15.77 1.81 17.49
C SER A 177 15.47 3.08 16.66
N ARG A 178 15.05 3.04 15.38
CA ARG A 178 15.10 4.21 14.45
C ARG A 178 16.50 4.87 14.38
N GLY A 179 16.75 5.83 13.49
CA GLY A 179 17.96 6.69 13.54
C GLY A 179 17.82 7.85 14.53
N SER A 180 18.94 8.32 15.09
CA SER A 180 19.04 9.65 15.73
C SER A 180 18.63 10.75 14.74
N LYS A 181 18.31 11.95 15.23
CA LYS A 181 17.96 13.10 14.38
C LYS A 181 19.04 13.37 13.31
N GLU A 182 20.30 13.33 13.73
CA GLU A 182 21.47 13.52 12.89
C GLU A 182 21.63 12.37 11.89
N ALA A 183 21.47 11.11 12.32
CA ALA A 183 21.54 9.95 11.43
C ALA A 183 20.43 9.97 10.37
N ARG A 184 19.23 10.42 10.73
CA ARG A 184 18.09 10.56 9.81
C ARG A 184 18.29 11.72 8.83
N ALA A 185 18.83 12.86 9.26
CA ALA A 185 19.22 13.94 8.37
C ALA A 185 20.26 13.48 7.34
N ARG A 186 21.30 12.74 7.78
CA ARG A 186 22.30 12.14 6.87
C ARG A 186 21.70 11.10 5.93
N ALA A 187 20.80 10.25 6.42
CA ALA A 187 20.11 9.25 5.59
C ALA A 187 19.20 9.90 4.53
N SER A 188 18.49 10.98 4.87
CA SER A 188 17.67 11.74 3.93
C SER A 188 18.53 12.41 2.85
N ALA A 189 19.67 13.00 3.22
CA ALA A 189 20.60 13.60 2.26
C ALA A 189 21.24 12.54 1.34
N ALA A 190 21.61 11.38 1.87
CA ALA A 190 22.12 10.27 1.06
C ALA A 190 21.06 9.73 0.09
N LEU A 191 19.79 9.63 0.54
CA LEU A 191 18.66 9.25 -0.30
C LEU A 191 18.46 10.27 -1.44
N HIS A 192 18.45 11.57 -1.12
CA HIS A 192 18.39 12.66 -2.09
C HIS A 192 19.46 12.53 -3.18
N ASN A 193 20.73 12.40 -2.77
CA ASN A 193 21.86 12.22 -3.68
C ASN A 193 21.68 11.02 -4.61
N ILE A 194 21.22 9.87 -4.08
CA ILE A 194 21.03 8.65 -4.88
C ILE A 194 19.91 8.83 -5.92
N ILE A 195 18.78 9.42 -5.54
CA ILE A 195 17.63 9.59 -6.44
C ILE A 195 17.93 10.64 -7.53
N HIS A 196 18.56 11.76 -7.18
CA HIS A 196 18.94 12.82 -8.13
C HIS A 196 20.14 12.46 -9.02
N SER A 197 20.96 11.47 -8.66
CA SER A 197 22.09 11.00 -9.48
C SER A 197 21.68 10.15 -10.70
N GLN A 198 20.40 9.80 -10.83
CA GLN A 198 19.91 8.92 -11.89
C GLN A 198 19.80 9.62 -13.26
N PRO A 199 19.73 8.86 -14.36
CA PRO A 199 19.38 9.40 -15.66
C PRO A 199 18.03 10.12 -15.64
N ASP A 200 17.89 11.17 -16.45
CA ASP A 200 16.65 11.95 -16.59
C ASP A 200 15.60 11.21 -17.45
N ASP A 201 15.15 10.06 -16.97
CA ASP A 201 14.08 9.27 -17.58
C ASP A 201 12.72 9.46 -16.85
N LYS A 202 11.68 8.79 -17.36
CA LYS A 202 10.33 8.89 -16.78
C LYS A 202 10.24 8.39 -15.33
N ARG A 203 11.08 7.43 -14.93
CA ARG A 203 11.15 6.89 -13.56
C ARG A 203 11.90 7.86 -12.65
N GLY A 204 13.07 8.33 -13.07
CA GLY A 204 13.87 9.32 -12.33
C GLY A 204 13.06 10.58 -12.01
N ARG A 205 12.39 11.18 -13.01
CA ARG A 205 11.51 12.35 -12.80
C ARG A 205 10.37 12.07 -11.82
N ARG A 206 9.81 10.86 -11.81
CA ARG A 206 8.75 10.46 -10.89
C ARG A 206 9.27 10.34 -9.46
N GLU A 207 10.38 9.65 -9.28
CA GLU A 207 11.01 9.44 -7.97
C GLU A 207 11.50 10.75 -7.37
N ILE A 208 12.11 11.64 -8.15
CA ILE A 208 12.46 13.00 -7.73
C ILE A 208 11.22 13.76 -7.23
N ARG A 209 10.12 13.73 -8.01
CA ARG A 209 8.87 14.40 -7.63
C ARG A 209 8.25 13.81 -6.36
N VAL A 210 8.26 12.49 -6.19
CA VAL A 210 7.75 11.82 -4.99
C VAL A 210 8.65 12.12 -3.80
N LEU A 211 9.97 11.99 -3.95
CA LEU A 211 10.94 12.23 -2.87
C LEU A 211 10.81 13.65 -2.35
N HIS A 212 10.76 14.66 -3.22
CA HIS A 212 10.62 16.06 -2.81
C HIS A 212 9.39 16.30 -1.90
N LEU A 213 8.26 15.65 -2.19
CA LEU A 213 7.05 15.74 -1.36
C LEU A 213 7.22 14.98 -0.03
N LEU A 214 7.94 13.87 -0.03
CA LEU A 214 8.27 13.12 1.19
C LEU A 214 9.31 13.83 2.06
N GLU A 215 10.23 14.61 1.48
CA GLU A 215 11.18 15.47 2.19
C GLU A 215 10.46 16.59 2.95
N GLN A 216 9.49 17.26 2.31
CA GLN A 216 8.63 18.24 2.99
C GLN A 216 7.87 17.60 4.16
N ILE A 217 7.33 16.39 3.98
CA ILE A 217 6.64 15.66 5.06
C ILE A 217 7.59 15.33 6.22
N ARG A 218 8.77 14.77 5.92
CA ARG A 218 9.75 14.40 6.94
C ARG A 218 10.22 15.62 7.72
N ALA A 219 10.55 16.72 7.03
CA ALA A 219 10.98 17.96 7.67
C ALA A 219 9.93 18.52 8.63
N TYR A 220 8.65 18.53 8.22
CA TYR A 220 7.56 18.95 9.11
C TYR A 220 7.42 18.02 10.33
N CYS A 221 7.51 16.70 10.14
CA CYS A 221 7.45 15.75 11.25
C CYS A 221 8.61 15.94 12.25
N GLU A 222 9.82 16.27 11.78
CA GLU A 222 10.93 16.65 12.67
C GLU A 222 10.59 17.87 13.51
N THR A 223 10.07 18.94 12.88
CA THR A 223 9.67 20.16 13.60
C THR A 223 8.58 19.87 14.65
N CYS A 224 7.63 18.98 14.34
CA CYS A 224 6.63 18.51 15.31
C CYS A 224 7.25 17.73 16.49
N TRP A 225 8.13 16.77 16.23
CA TRP A 225 8.78 15.99 17.29
C TRP A 225 9.71 16.84 18.17
N GLU A 226 10.48 17.76 17.57
CA GLU A 226 11.30 18.73 18.31
C GLU A 226 10.46 19.61 19.24
N TRP A 227 9.28 20.04 18.76
CA TRP A 227 8.35 20.78 19.60
C TRP A 227 7.76 19.94 20.73
N GLN A 228 7.32 18.70 20.45
CA GLN A 228 6.79 17.78 21.45
C GLN A 228 7.82 17.51 22.56
N GLU A 229 9.07 17.19 22.19
CA GLU A 229 10.15 16.93 23.15
C GLU A 229 10.45 18.16 24.04
N ALA A 230 10.54 19.35 23.43
CA ALA A 230 10.72 20.61 24.16
C ALA A 230 9.54 20.92 25.10
N HIS A 231 8.30 20.60 24.69
CA HIS A 231 7.10 20.81 25.48
C HIS A 231 7.00 19.85 26.67
N GLU A 232 7.34 18.57 26.47
CA GLU A 232 7.45 17.57 27.55
C GLU A 232 8.52 17.94 28.58
N GLN A 233 9.61 18.60 28.16
CA GLN A 233 10.65 19.16 29.04
C GLN A 233 10.22 20.44 29.77
N GLY A 234 8.99 20.93 29.57
CA GLY A 234 8.43 22.09 30.27
C GLY A 234 8.98 23.43 29.78
N MET A 235 9.45 23.50 28.53
CA MET A 235 9.90 24.77 27.93
C MET A 235 8.75 25.77 27.77
N ASP A 236 9.08 27.04 27.95
CA ASP A 236 8.17 28.19 27.87
C ASP A 236 7.50 28.31 26.50
N GLN A 237 6.17 28.21 26.45
CA GLN A 237 5.38 28.16 25.21
C GLN A 237 5.51 29.45 24.38
N ASP A 238 5.70 30.60 25.04
CA ASP A 238 5.92 31.89 24.36
C ASP A 238 7.23 31.94 23.56
N LYS A 239 8.16 31.01 23.83
CA LYS A 239 9.45 30.88 23.12
C LYS A 239 9.48 29.75 22.11
N ASN A 240 8.51 28.83 22.14
CA ASN A 240 8.43 27.68 21.23
C ASN A 240 6.95 27.42 20.83
N PRO A 241 6.40 28.22 19.90
CA PRO A 241 5.01 28.08 19.47
C PRO A 241 4.79 26.75 18.74
N MET A 242 3.58 26.21 18.87
CA MET A 242 3.21 24.92 18.27
C MET A 242 3.30 24.96 16.72
N PRO A 243 4.02 24.03 16.06
CA PRO A 243 4.22 24.02 14.61
C PRO A 243 2.92 23.90 13.80
N ALA A 244 2.43 25.01 13.26
CA ALA A 244 1.21 25.00 12.46
C ALA A 244 1.43 24.29 11.10
N PRO A 245 0.54 23.36 10.71
CA PRO A 245 0.54 22.76 9.36
C PRO A 245 0.50 23.78 8.22
N VAL A 246 -0.16 24.93 8.45
CA VAL A 246 -0.39 25.99 7.46
C VAL A 246 0.92 26.60 6.98
N ASP A 247 1.80 26.94 7.91
CA ASP A 247 3.08 27.64 7.65
C ASP A 247 4.06 26.78 6.85
N HIS A 248 3.93 25.45 6.98
CA HIS A 248 4.80 24.46 6.35
C HIS A 248 4.29 23.95 5.00
N GLN A 249 3.15 24.47 4.50
CA GLN A 249 2.52 24.05 3.23
C GLN A 249 2.27 22.53 3.11
N ILE A 250 2.11 21.84 4.25
CA ILE A 250 2.08 20.37 4.31
C ILE A 250 0.84 19.77 3.63
N CYS A 251 -0.31 20.43 3.74
CA CYS A 251 -1.57 19.94 3.16
C CYS A 251 -1.53 19.90 1.61
N PRO A 252 -1.04 20.93 0.91
CA PRO A 252 -0.68 20.83 -0.51
C PRO A 252 0.22 19.62 -0.86
N ALA A 253 1.29 19.36 -0.09
CA ALA A 253 2.21 18.27 -0.38
C ALA A 253 1.54 16.89 -0.29
N VAL A 254 0.79 16.64 0.79
CA VAL A 254 0.01 15.41 0.98
C VAL A 254 -1.12 15.30 -0.04
N CYS A 255 -1.77 16.41 -0.43
CA CYS A 255 -2.77 16.43 -1.49
C CYS A 255 -2.21 15.94 -2.84
N VAL A 256 -0.98 16.34 -3.19
CA VAL A 256 -0.30 15.86 -4.39
C VAL A 256 0.05 14.38 -4.27
N LEU A 257 0.64 13.92 -3.16
CA LEU A 257 0.93 12.49 -2.96
C LEU A 257 -0.34 11.63 -3.01
N MET A 258 -1.42 12.07 -2.36
CA MET A 258 -2.73 11.41 -2.43
C MET A 258 -3.22 11.28 -3.88
N LYS A 259 -3.16 12.35 -4.69
CA LYS A 259 -3.53 12.32 -6.11
C LYS A 259 -2.63 11.39 -6.94
N LEU A 260 -1.32 11.40 -6.69
CA LEU A 260 -0.37 10.53 -7.39
C LEU A 260 -0.58 9.05 -7.01
N SER A 261 -0.96 8.74 -5.77
CA SER A 261 -1.14 7.36 -5.29
C SER A 261 -2.26 6.55 -5.98
N PHE A 262 -3.14 7.20 -6.77
CA PHE A 262 -4.09 6.49 -7.63
C PHE A 262 -3.40 5.72 -8.77
N ASP A 263 -2.23 6.21 -9.22
CA ASP A 263 -1.42 5.56 -10.24
C ASP A 263 -0.46 4.52 -9.63
N GLU A 264 -0.42 3.32 -10.21
CA GLU A 264 0.40 2.19 -9.72
C GLU A 264 1.89 2.48 -9.80
N GLU A 265 2.29 3.14 -10.89
CA GLU A 265 3.65 3.51 -11.21
C GLU A 265 4.21 4.56 -10.24
N HIS A 266 3.35 5.38 -9.62
CA HIS A 266 3.67 6.26 -8.49
C HIS A 266 3.59 5.56 -7.13
N ARG A 267 2.66 4.61 -6.91
CA ARG A 267 2.68 3.78 -5.68
C ARG A 267 3.99 3.00 -5.54
N HIS A 268 4.51 2.45 -6.63
CA HIS A 268 5.82 1.77 -6.63
C HIS A 268 6.95 2.70 -6.18
N ALA A 269 7.01 3.92 -6.73
CA ALA A 269 8.00 4.93 -6.33
C ALA A 269 7.83 5.36 -4.85
N MET A 270 6.59 5.51 -4.36
CA MET A 270 6.34 5.79 -2.94
C MET A 270 6.82 4.63 -2.04
N ASN A 271 6.60 3.37 -2.45
CA ASN A 271 7.05 2.21 -1.69
C ASN A 271 8.58 2.12 -1.61
N GLU A 272 9.30 2.31 -2.72
CA GLU A 272 10.78 2.33 -2.71
C GLU A 272 11.36 3.46 -1.86
N LEU A 273 10.64 4.57 -1.72
CA LEU A 273 11.08 5.79 -1.02
C LEU A 273 10.53 5.93 0.41
N GLY A 274 9.91 4.90 0.99
CA GLY A 274 9.38 4.91 2.36
C GLY A 274 8.18 5.84 2.57
N GLY A 275 7.38 6.04 1.53
CA GLY A 275 6.26 6.98 1.53
C GLY A 275 5.08 6.58 2.41
N LEU A 276 4.84 5.27 2.58
CA LEU A 276 3.83 4.78 3.53
C LEU A 276 4.16 5.24 4.96
N GLN A 277 5.41 5.03 5.39
CA GLN A 277 5.88 5.34 6.73
C GLN A 277 5.82 6.85 6.99
N ALA A 278 6.34 7.67 6.07
CA ALA A 278 6.32 9.13 6.21
C ALA A 278 4.89 9.70 6.30
N ILE A 279 3.94 9.20 5.50
CA ILE A 279 2.53 9.64 5.55
C ILE A 279 1.82 9.14 6.83
N ALA A 280 2.17 7.95 7.31
CA ALA A 280 1.63 7.39 8.55
C ALA A 280 2.17 8.08 9.81
N GLU A 281 3.46 8.43 9.83
CA GLU A 281 4.11 9.26 10.86
C GLU A 281 3.47 10.65 10.91
N LEU A 282 3.24 11.28 9.75
CA LEU A 282 2.55 12.57 9.65
C LEU A 282 1.13 12.53 10.24
N LEU A 283 0.33 11.52 9.87
CA LEU A 283 -1.02 11.36 10.41
C LEU A 283 -0.97 11.13 11.92
N GLN A 284 -0.01 10.33 12.40
CA GLN A 284 0.17 10.07 13.82
C GLN A 284 0.49 11.35 14.59
N VAL A 285 1.51 12.11 14.18
CA VAL A 285 1.98 13.28 14.93
C VAL A 285 0.93 14.40 14.95
N ASP A 286 0.22 14.64 13.84
CA ASP A 286 -0.90 15.60 13.81
C ASP A 286 -2.08 15.16 14.70
N CYS A 287 -2.34 13.84 14.82
CA CYS A 287 -3.33 13.32 15.77
C CYS A 287 -2.87 13.43 17.22
N GLU A 288 -1.58 13.27 17.52
CA GLU A 288 -1.01 13.38 18.86
C GLU A 288 -0.93 14.85 19.33
N MET A 289 -0.64 15.79 18.43
CA MET A 289 -0.63 17.23 18.74
C MET A 289 -2.03 17.82 18.88
N TYR A 290 -2.96 17.50 17.97
CA TYR A 290 -4.27 18.19 17.89
C TYR A 290 -5.47 17.33 18.33
N GLY A 291 -5.27 16.06 18.72
CA GLY A 291 -6.32 15.19 19.24
C GLY A 291 -7.55 15.08 18.32
N LEU A 292 -8.76 15.16 18.89
CA LEU A 292 -10.03 15.25 18.15
C LEU A 292 -10.39 16.71 17.82
N THR A 293 -9.49 17.43 17.15
CA THR A 293 -9.80 18.76 16.62
C THR A 293 -10.85 18.70 15.50
N ASN A 294 -11.71 19.72 15.46
CA ASN A 294 -12.64 20.00 14.36
C ASN A 294 -12.10 21.07 13.41
N ASP A 295 -10.84 21.49 13.55
CA ASP A 295 -10.20 22.41 12.60
C ASP A 295 -10.21 21.84 11.18
N HIS A 296 -10.68 22.65 10.24
CA HIS A 296 -10.85 22.24 8.84
C HIS A 296 -9.50 21.89 8.17
N TYR A 297 -8.40 22.54 8.57
CA TYR A 297 -7.09 22.29 7.97
C TYR A 297 -6.53 20.93 8.41
N SER A 298 -6.49 20.66 9.72
CA SER A 298 -6.06 19.36 10.27
C SER A 298 -6.96 18.21 9.79
N VAL A 299 -8.29 18.39 9.80
CA VAL A 299 -9.22 17.38 9.23
C VAL A 299 -8.93 17.12 7.75
N THR A 300 -8.64 18.16 6.96
CA THR A 300 -8.28 18.00 5.53
C THR A 300 -6.95 17.27 5.36
N LEU A 301 -5.93 17.59 6.17
CA LEU A 301 -4.64 16.93 6.18
C LEU A 301 -4.77 15.43 6.48
N ARG A 302 -5.47 15.08 7.56
CA ARG A 302 -5.77 13.69 7.96
C ARG A 302 -6.51 12.92 6.87
N ARG A 303 -7.48 13.56 6.21
CA ARG A 303 -8.21 12.96 5.07
C ARG A 303 -7.29 12.65 3.90
N TYR A 304 -6.43 13.59 3.48
CA TYR A 304 -5.49 13.33 2.38
C TYR A 304 -4.47 12.26 2.73
N ALA A 305 -3.93 12.27 3.95
CA ALA A 305 -3.01 11.24 4.43
C ALA A 305 -3.69 9.86 4.46
N GLY A 306 -4.87 9.75 5.07
CA GLY A 306 -5.63 8.49 5.12
C GLY A 306 -6.06 7.97 3.75
N MET A 307 -6.36 8.84 2.78
CA MET A 307 -6.64 8.45 1.40
C MET A 307 -5.38 7.90 0.71
N ALA A 308 -4.21 8.53 0.89
CA ALA A 308 -2.94 8.00 0.38
C ALA A 308 -2.60 6.64 1.03
N LEU A 309 -2.78 6.48 2.34
CA LEU A 309 -2.60 5.19 3.04
C LEU A 309 -3.59 4.13 2.54
N THR A 310 -4.84 4.50 2.23
CA THR A 310 -5.82 3.59 1.61
C THR A 310 -5.31 3.07 0.27
N ASN A 311 -4.78 3.95 -0.58
CA ASN A 311 -4.25 3.57 -1.89
C ASN A 311 -2.95 2.74 -1.79
N LEU A 312 -2.04 3.09 -0.89
CA LEU A 312 -0.78 2.34 -0.68
C LEU A 312 -0.99 0.97 -0.03
N THR A 313 -2.07 0.77 0.74
CA THR A 313 -2.44 -0.55 1.32
C THR A 313 -3.35 -1.38 0.42
N PHE A 314 -3.77 -0.87 -0.74
CA PHE A 314 -4.61 -1.63 -1.67
C PHE A 314 -3.78 -2.68 -2.42
N GLY A 315 -4.13 -3.96 -2.27
CA GLY A 315 -3.43 -5.08 -2.89
C GLY A 315 -2.06 -5.43 -2.29
N ASP A 316 -1.37 -4.46 -1.69
CA ASP A 316 -0.02 -4.61 -1.14
C ASP A 316 -0.02 -5.27 0.25
N VAL A 317 0.65 -6.42 0.38
CA VAL A 317 0.74 -7.17 1.65
C VAL A 317 1.81 -6.59 2.58
N ALA A 318 2.92 -6.10 2.02
CA ALA A 318 4.03 -5.55 2.81
C ALA A 318 3.64 -4.23 3.48
N ASN A 319 2.93 -3.36 2.76
CA ASN A 319 2.42 -2.10 3.30
C ASN A 319 1.38 -2.31 4.40
N LYS A 320 0.49 -3.32 4.27
CA LYS A 320 -0.45 -3.66 5.35
C LYS A 320 0.26 -4.08 6.63
N ALA A 321 1.21 -5.00 6.53
CA ALA A 321 1.99 -5.46 7.68
C ALA A 321 2.80 -4.31 8.30
N THR A 322 3.40 -3.45 7.47
CA THR A 322 4.18 -2.28 7.91
C THR A 322 3.29 -1.29 8.68
N LEU A 323 2.14 -0.89 8.14
CA LEU A 323 1.23 0.05 8.82
C LEU A 323 0.69 -0.56 10.12
N CYS A 324 0.35 -1.86 10.13
CA CYS A 324 -0.03 -2.58 11.36
C CYS A 324 1.10 -2.74 12.39
N SER A 325 2.37 -2.55 12.02
CA SER A 325 3.49 -2.52 12.98
C SER A 325 3.59 -1.17 13.71
N MET A 326 3.10 -0.09 13.08
CA MET A 326 3.13 1.28 13.60
C MET A 326 2.02 1.49 14.64
N LYS A 327 2.20 0.92 15.84
CA LYS A 327 1.16 0.90 16.89
C LYS A 327 0.68 2.29 17.33
N GLY A 328 1.52 3.33 17.24
CA GLY A 328 1.10 4.73 17.46
C GLY A 328 0.06 5.16 16.43
N CYS A 329 0.46 5.18 15.15
CA CYS A 329 -0.42 5.48 14.01
C CYS A 329 -1.71 4.63 14.01
N MET A 330 -1.64 3.34 14.31
CA MET A 330 -2.84 2.48 14.39
C MET A 330 -3.83 2.92 15.48
N ARG A 331 -3.36 3.40 16.64
CA ARG A 331 -4.25 3.99 17.66
C ARG A 331 -4.79 5.34 17.23
N ALA A 332 -3.94 6.19 16.63
CA ALA A 332 -4.35 7.49 16.09
C ALA A 332 -5.47 7.34 15.04
N LEU A 333 -5.30 6.43 14.07
CA LEU A 333 -6.33 6.07 13.08
C LEU A 333 -7.64 5.67 13.76
N VAL A 334 -7.61 4.72 14.71
CA VAL A 334 -8.85 4.27 15.39
C VAL A 334 -9.50 5.39 16.20
N ALA A 335 -8.73 6.27 16.85
CA ALA A 335 -9.27 7.42 17.57
C ALA A 335 -10.05 8.37 16.64
N GLN A 336 -9.58 8.60 15.41
CA GLN A 336 -10.25 9.46 14.43
C GLN A 336 -11.63 8.95 13.96
N LEU A 337 -12.03 7.71 14.30
CA LEU A 337 -13.43 7.28 14.13
C LEU A 337 -14.41 8.06 15.03
N LYS A 338 -13.92 8.76 16.06
CA LYS A 338 -14.72 9.64 16.94
C LYS A 338 -14.73 11.11 16.50
N SER A 339 -14.21 11.43 15.32
CA SER A 339 -14.31 12.78 14.73
C SER A 339 -15.73 13.07 14.27
N GLU A 340 -16.21 14.30 14.45
CA GLU A 340 -17.48 14.78 13.89
C GLU A 340 -17.47 14.82 12.34
N SER A 341 -16.29 14.76 11.71
CA SER A 341 -16.16 14.69 10.26
C SER A 341 -16.42 13.27 9.74
N GLU A 342 -17.66 12.99 9.33
CA GLU A 342 -18.00 11.74 8.65
C GLU A 342 -17.12 11.45 7.41
N ASP A 343 -16.65 12.50 6.71
CA ASP A 343 -15.76 12.33 5.55
C ASP A 343 -14.32 11.93 5.96
N LEU A 344 -13.93 12.13 7.22
CA LEU A 344 -12.72 11.56 7.80
C LEU A 344 -13.00 10.13 8.30
N GLN A 345 -14.09 9.90 9.02
CA GLN A 345 -14.50 8.55 9.46
C GLN A 345 -14.55 7.57 8.27
N GLN A 346 -15.11 7.97 7.11
CA GLN A 346 -15.16 7.16 5.90
C GLN A 346 -13.76 6.78 5.37
N VAL A 347 -12.80 7.71 5.44
CA VAL A 347 -11.42 7.49 5.01
C VAL A 347 -10.72 6.52 5.97
N ILE A 348 -10.85 6.73 7.28
CA ILE A 348 -10.28 5.85 8.31
C ILE A 348 -10.85 4.43 8.18
N ALA A 349 -12.16 4.28 8.03
CA ALA A 349 -12.81 3.00 7.79
C ALA A 349 -12.30 2.31 6.50
N SER A 350 -11.97 3.09 5.46
CA SER A 350 -11.38 2.55 4.22
C SER A 350 -9.96 2.01 4.41
N VAL A 351 -9.13 2.66 5.23
CA VAL A 351 -7.82 2.12 5.65
C VAL A 351 -8.02 0.82 6.43
N LEU A 352 -8.87 0.82 7.46
CA LEU A 352 -9.11 -0.36 8.31
C LEU A 352 -9.73 -1.54 7.51
N ARG A 353 -10.59 -1.29 6.53
CA ARG A 353 -11.09 -2.29 5.58
C ARG A 353 -9.96 -2.92 4.76
N ASN A 354 -9.03 -2.11 4.24
CA ASN A 354 -7.90 -2.61 3.46
C ASN A 354 -6.94 -3.43 4.32
N LEU A 355 -6.62 -2.96 5.53
CA LEU A 355 -5.76 -3.66 6.49
C LEU A 355 -6.36 -5.00 6.95
N SER A 356 -7.67 -5.05 7.19
CA SER A 356 -8.37 -6.27 7.63
C SER A 356 -8.57 -7.32 6.52
N TRP A 357 -8.52 -6.92 5.25
CA TRP A 357 -8.65 -7.85 4.12
C TRP A 357 -7.39 -8.69 3.89
N ARG A 358 -7.50 -10.01 4.07
CA ARG A 358 -6.39 -10.98 3.97
C ARG A 358 -5.19 -10.64 4.88
N ALA A 359 -5.48 -10.07 6.05
CA ALA A 359 -4.49 -9.75 7.08
C ALA A 359 -3.70 -11.00 7.53
N ASP A 360 -2.40 -10.82 7.75
CA ASP A 360 -1.55 -11.81 8.43
C ASP A 360 -1.86 -11.87 9.94
N VAL A 361 -1.24 -12.82 10.65
CA VAL A 361 -1.48 -13.07 12.09
C VAL A 361 -1.15 -11.86 12.97
N ASN A 362 -0.09 -11.12 12.66
CA ASN A 362 0.33 -9.95 13.43
C ASN A 362 -0.60 -8.77 13.14
N SER A 363 -0.95 -8.54 11.87
CA SER A 363 -1.93 -7.51 11.48
C SER A 363 -3.29 -7.73 12.15
N LYS A 364 -3.80 -8.97 12.16
CA LYS A 364 -5.04 -9.33 12.89
C LYS A 364 -4.94 -9.03 14.38
N LYS A 365 -3.81 -9.41 15.00
CA LYS A 365 -3.55 -9.17 16.41
C LYS A 365 -3.52 -7.68 16.73
N THR A 366 -2.78 -6.86 15.97
CA THR A 366 -2.76 -5.39 16.20
C THR A 366 -4.14 -4.77 16.02
N LEU A 367 -4.88 -5.11 14.95
CA LEU A 367 -6.22 -4.55 14.69
C LEU A 367 -7.18 -4.77 15.87
N ARG A 368 -7.10 -5.93 16.53
CA ARG A 368 -7.86 -6.22 17.76
C ARG A 368 -7.29 -5.47 18.98
N GLU A 369 -5.97 -5.49 19.19
CA GLU A 369 -5.32 -4.77 20.31
C GLU A 369 -5.59 -3.27 20.33
N VAL A 370 -5.78 -2.62 19.18
CA VAL A 370 -6.14 -1.19 19.11
C VAL A 370 -7.65 -0.92 19.21
N GLY A 371 -8.48 -1.94 19.46
CA GLY A 371 -9.92 -1.78 19.67
C GLY A 371 -10.72 -1.40 18.41
N SER A 372 -10.17 -1.64 17.20
CA SER A 372 -10.78 -1.18 15.95
C SER A 372 -12.21 -1.69 15.72
N VAL A 373 -12.52 -2.90 16.20
CA VAL A 373 -13.85 -3.52 16.07
C VAL A 373 -14.91 -2.74 16.83
N LYS A 374 -14.68 -2.49 18.12
CA LYS A 374 -15.60 -1.73 18.97
C LYS A 374 -15.77 -0.30 18.46
N ALA A 375 -14.67 0.37 18.13
CA ALA A 375 -14.71 1.75 17.62
C ALA A 375 -15.47 1.87 16.27
N LEU A 376 -15.33 0.90 15.36
CA LEU A 376 -16.11 0.86 14.12
C LEU A 376 -17.59 0.57 14.37
N MET A 377 -17.92 -0.28 15.35
CA MET A 377 -19.32 -0.59 15.69
C MET A 377 -20.00 0.60 16.38
N GLU A 378 -19.32 1.28 17.32
CA GLU A 378 -19.76 2.57 17.90
C GLU A 378 -20.01 3.60 16.78
N CYS A 379 -19.03 3.81 15.89
CA CYS A 379 -19.15 4.72 14.75
C CYS A 379 -20.34 4.38 13.83
N ALA A 380 -20.60 3.09 13.56
CA ALA A 380 -21.71 2.65 12.71
C ALA A 380 -23.10 3.06 13.25
N LEU A 381 -23.25 3.20 14.57
CA LEU A 381 -24.50 3.61 15.22
C LEU A 381 -24.78 5.12 15.13
N GLU A 382 -23.74 5.93 14.90
CA GLU A 382 -23.82 7.40 14.95
C GLU A 382 -23.83 8.06 13.55
N VAL A 383 -23.24 7.42 12.54
CA VAL A 383 -23.10 7.96 11.18
C VAL A 383 -24.44 8.13 10.45
N LYS A 384 -24.56 9.24 9.70
CA LYS A 384 -25.78 9.59 8.95
C LYS A 384 -25.59 9.50 7.44
N LYS A 385 -24.37 9.66 6.91
CA LYS A 385 -24.10 9.52 5.47
C LYS A 385 -24.00 8.05 5.09
N GLU A 386 -24.75 7.68 4.06
CA GLU A 386 -24.79 6.32 3.51
C GLU A 386 -23.40 5.82 3.04
N SER A 387 -22.54 6.71 2.53
CA SER A 387 -21.19 6.38 2.05
C SER A 387 -20.21 6.06 3.19
N THR A 388 -20.32 6.79 4.31
CA THR A 388 -19.59 6.52 5.55
C THR A 388 -19.98 5.15 6.08
N LEU A 389 -21.30 4.92 6.25
CA LEU A 389 -21.83 3.67 6.76
C LEU A 389 -21.43 2.45 5.91
N LYS A 390 -21.49 2.56 4.58
CA LYS A 390 -20.98 1.52 3.65
C LYS A 390 -19.52 1.15 3.93
N SER A 391 -18.67 2.15 4.19
CA SER A 391 -17.24 1.93 4.42
C SER A 391 -16.98 1.30 5.79
N VAL A 392 -17.69 1.75 6.83
CA VAL A 392 -17.62 1.21 8.20
C VAL A 392 -18.11 -0.24 8.26
N LEU A 393 -19.29 -0.54 7.70
CA LEU A 393 -19.82 -1.91 7.65
C LEU A 393 -18.91 -2.86 6.85
N SER A 394 -18.30 -2.38 5.76
CA SER A 394 -17.35 -3.18 4.98
C SER A 394 -16.09 -3.54 5.78
N ALA A 395 -15.60 -2.64 6.64
CA ALA A 395 -14.50 -2.94 7.55
C ALA A 395 -14.90 -3.95 8.65
N LEU A 396 -16.08 -3.77 9.27
CA LEU A 396 -16.62 -4.70 10.26
C LEU A 396 -16.89 -6.10 9.70
N TRP A 397 -17.33 -6.20 8.43
CA TRP A 397 -17.54 -7.50 7.78
C TRP A 397 -16.23 -8.28 7.65
N ASN A 398 -15.13 -7.62 7.28
CA ASN A 398 -13.81 -8.25 7.28
C ASN A 398 -13.36 -8.66 8.68
N LEU A 399 -13.47 -7.78 9.67
CA LEU A 399 -12.99 -8.01 11.04
C LEU A 399 -13.77 -9.09 11.79
N SER A 400 -15.09 -9.18 11.59
CA SER A 400 -15.97 -10.20 12.20
C SER A 400 -15.65 -11.63 11.73
N ALA A 401 -14.94 -11.78 10.61
CA ALA A 401 -14.45 -13.07 10.11
C ALA A 401 -13.09 -13.50 10.71
N HIS A 402 -12.42 -12.66 11.51
CA HIS A 402 -11.04 -12.94 11.95
C HIS A 402 -10.93 -13.92 13.11
N CYS A 403 -11.74 -13.76 14.15
CA CYS A 403 -11.70 -14.55 15.38
C CYS A 403 -13.01 -14.41 16.19
N THR A 404 -13.16 -15.24 17.23
CA THR A 404 -14.32 -15.24 18.15
C THR A 404 -14.41 -13.98 19.00
N GLU A 405 -13.27 -13.42 19.41
CA GLU A 405 -13.21 -12.23 20.26
C GLU A 405 -13.81 -11.03 19.51
N ASN A 406 -13.42 -10.82 18.26
CA ASN A 406 -14.02 -9.77 17.40
C ASN A 406 -15.54 -9.93 17.23
N LYS A 407 -16.09 -11.15 17.31
CA LYS A 407 -17.56 -11.35 17.25
C LYS A 407 -18.20 -10.94 18.56
N ALA A 408 -17.58 -11.27 19.70
CA ALA A 408 -18.04 -10.86 21.01
C ALA A 408 -17.98 -9.33 21.16
N ASP A 409 -16.90 -8.68 20.69
CA ASP A 409 -16.75 -7.22 20.70
C ASP A 409 -17.86 -6.49 19.94
N ILE A 410 -18.37 -7.06 18.84
CA ILE A 410 -19.52 -6.51 18.09
C ILE A 410 -20.82 -6.69 18.88
N CYS A 411 -21.07 -7.88 19.44
CA CYS A 411 -22.29 -8.14 20.20
C CYS A 411 -22.35 -7.40 21.54
N ALA A 412 -21.19 -7.05 22.12
CA ALA A 412 -21.06 -6.32 23.38
C ALA A 412 -21.23 -4.79 23.27
N VAL A 413 -21.50 -4.25 22.07
CA VAL A 413 -21.88 -2.84 21.89
C VAL A 413 -23.40 -2.72 21.96
N ASP A 414 -23.89 -1.91 22.89
CA ASP A 414 -25.32 -1.71 23.11
C ASP A 414 -26.03 -1.25 21.83
N GLY A 415 -27.17 -1.88 21.51
CA GLY A 415 -27.94 -1.61 20.29
C GLY A 415 -27.36 -2.17 18.99
N ALA A 416 -26.12 -2.69 18.97
CA ALA A 416 -25.46 -3.14 17.74
C ALA A 416 -26.21 -4.26 17.01
N LEU A 417 -26.78 -5.23 17.73
CA LEU A 417 -27.55 -6.33 17.13
C LEU A 417 -28.85 -5.84 16.49
N ALA A 418 -29.60 -4.97 17.17
CA ALA A 418 -30.83 -4.37 16.63
C ALA A 418 -30.53 -3.55 15.37
N PHE A 419 -29.47 -2.73 15.41
CA PHE A 419 -28.99 -1.98 14.26
C PHE A 419 -28.60 -2.88 13.07
N LEU A 420 -27.82 -3.94 13.32
CA LEU A 420 -27.43 -4.90 12.27
C LEU A 420 -28.66 -5.58 11.64
N VAL A 421 -29.71 -5.92 12.40
CA VAL A 421 -30.98 -6.40 11.84
C VAL A 421 -31.66 -5.29 11.01
N GLY A 422 -31.66 -4.04 11.49
CA GLY A 422 -32.16 -2.89 10.74
C GLY A 422 -31.49 -2.70 9.37
N THR A 423 -30.17 -2.96 9.26
CA THR A 423 -29.47 -2.88 7.96
C THR A 423 -30.01 -3.85 6.90
N LEU A 424 -30.64 -4.96 7.29
CA LEU A 424 -31.19 -5.97 6.38
C LEU A 424 -32.35 -5.45 5.52
N THR A 425 -33.01 -4.38 5.95
CA THR A 425 -34.13 -3.73 5.23
C THR A 425 -33.82 -2.31 4.78
N TYR A 426 -32.55 -1.88 4.90
CA TYR A 426 -32.12 -0.52 4.61
C TYR A 426 -32.38 -0.11 3.15
N ARG A 427 -33.07 1.01 2.96
CA ARG A 427 -33.39 1.57 1.64
C ARG A 427 -32.33 2.59 1.23
N SER A 428 -31.38 2.16 0.40
CA SER A 428 -30.35 3.04 -0.16
C SER A 428 -30.94 4.09 -1.10
N GLN A 429 -30.51 5.35 -0.97
CA GLN A 429 -30.88 6.45 -1.86
C GLN A 429 -30.38 6.22 -3.30
N THR A 430 -29.28 5.48 -3.43
CA THR A 430 -28.69 5.08 -4.72
C THR A 430 -29.24 3.74 -5.24
N ASN A 431 -30.28 3.19 -4.59
CA ASN A 431 -30.87 1.89 -4.88
C ASN A 431 -29.84 0.72 -4.88
N THR A 432 -28.75 0.87 -4.12
CA THR A 432 -27.70 -0.16 -4.00
C THR A 432 -27.98 -1.12 -2.85
N LEU A 433 -27.63 -2.39 -3.03
CA LEU A 433 -27.79 -3.44 -2.01
C LEU A 433 -26.66 -3.49 -0.97
N ALA A 434 -25.63 -2.65 -1.10
CA ALA A 434 -24.36 -2.77 -0.39
C ALA A 434 -24.47 -2.74 1.16
N ILE A 435 -25.43 -2.00 1.72
CA ILE A 435 -25.66 -1.97 3.18
C ILE A 435 -26.29 -3.29 3.65
N ILE A 436 -27.28 -3.80 2.92
CA ILE A 436 -27.94 -5.08 3.20
C ILE A 436 -26.92 -6.23 3.11
N GLU A 437 -26.06 -6.19 2.09
CA GLU A 437 -24.98 -7.18 1.88
C GLU A 437 -23.94 -7.13 3.01
N SER A 438 -23.47 -5.93 3.37
CA SER A 438 -22.42 -5.77 4.40
C SER A 438 -22.96 -6.10 5.79
N GLY A 439 -24.12 -5.57 6.16
CA GLY A 439 -24.76 -5.82 7.46
C GLY A 439 -25.19 -7.27 7.63
N GLY A 440 -25.80 -7.87 6.60
CA GLY A 440 -26.08 -9.31 6.58
C GLY A 440 -24.81 -10.18 6.62
N GLY A 441 -23.70 -9.69 6.06
CA GLY A 441 -22.39 -10.35 6.13
C GLY A 441 -21.80 -10.36 7.54
N ILE A 442 -21.89 -9.23 8.27
CA ILE A 442 -21.53 -9.16 9.69
C ILE A 442 -22.44 -10.06 10.51
N LEU A 443 -23.77 -9.97 10.33
CA LEU A 443 -24.75 -10.75 11.08
C LEU A 443 -24.53 -12.25 10.90
N ARG A 444 -24.29 -12.71 9.65
CA ARG A 444 -23.88 -14.07 9.35
C ARG A 444 -22.64 -14.49 10.15
N ASN A 445 -21.60 -13.65 10.19
CA ASN A 445 -20.37 -13.98 10.91
C ASN A 445 -20.59 -14.09 12.43
N VAL A 446 -21.36 -13.19 13.04
CA VAL A 446 -21.63 -13.20 14.50
C VAL A 446 -22.75 -14.17 14.91
N SER A 447 -23.58 -14.64 13.97
CA SER A 447 -24.73 -15.52 14.26
C SER A 447 -24.39 -16.81 15.01
N SER A 448 -23.16 -17.34 14.85
CA SER A 448 -22.69 -18.50 15.62
C SER A 448 -22.56 -18.23 17.12
N LEU A 449 -22.35 -16.97 17.53
CA LEU A 449 -22.26 -16.53 18.93
C LEU A 449 -23.65 -16.12 19.46
N ILE A 450 -24.46 -15.47 18.60
CA ILE A 450 -25.88 -15.18 18.89
C ILE A 450 -26.64 -16.49 19.18
N ALA A 451 -26.38 -17.56 18.41
CA ALA A 451 -27.02 -18.85 18.58
C ALA A 451 -26.90 -19.43 20.02
N THR A 452 -25.84 -19.10 20.74
CA THR A 452 -25.58 -19.58 22.11
C THR A 452 -26.01 -18.60 23.22
N ASN A 453 -26.59 -17.45 22.89
CA ASN A 453 -27.00 -16.41 23.86
C ASN A 453 -28.47 -16.03 23.64
N GLU A 454 -29.30 -16.30 24.65
CA GLU A 454 -30.75 -16.14 24.53
C GLU A 454 -31.19 -14.66 24.51
N ASP A 455 -30.50 -13.77 25.22
CA ASP A 455 -30.76 -12.32 25.17
C ASP A 455 -30.47 -11.75 23.78
N HIS A 456 -29.37 -12.19 23.15
CA HIS A 456 -29.06 -11.86 21.76
C HIS A 456 -30.09 -12.43 20.78
N ARG A 457 -30.56 -13.67 20.97
CA ARG A 457 -31.66 -14.24 20.17
C ARG A 457 -32.94 -13.42 20.34
N GLN A 458 -33.25 -12.96 21.55
CA GLN A 458 -34.43 -12.17 21.84
C GLN A 458 -34.43 -10.82 21.11
N ILE A 459 -33.31 -10.10 21.10
CA ILE A 459 -33.15 -8.86 20.30
C ILE A 459 -33.43 -9.11 18.82
N LEU A 460 -32.99 -10.24 18.26
CA LEU A 460 -33.26 -10.62 16.87
C LEU A 460 -34.75 -10.91 16.60
N ARG A 461 -35.49 -11.49 17.57
CA ARG A 461 -36.94 -11.72 17.46
C ARG A 461 -37.72 -10.41 17.47
N GLU A 462 -37.39 -9.50 18.39
CA GLU A 462 -38.02 -8.19 18.53
C GLU A 462 -37.87 -7.35 17.25
N ASN A 463 -36.73 -7.48 16.56
CA ASN A 463 -36.47 -6.81 15.29
C ASN A 463 -36.90 -7.62 14.05
N SER A 464 -37.71 -8.67 14.19
CA SER A 464 -38.26 -9.49 13.09
C SER A 464 -37.21 -10.09 12.14
N CYS A 465 -36.01 -10.41 12.66
CA CYS A 465 -34.88 -10.84 11.85
C CYS A 465 -35.18 -12.08 11.00
N LEU A 466 -35.84 -13.09 11.58
CA LEU A 466 -36.14 -14.36 10.89
C LEU A 466 -37.03 -14.15 9.65
N GLN A 467 -38.03 -13.27 9.75
CA GLN A 467 -38.93 -12.91 8.66
C GLN A 467 -38.16 -12.25 7.51
N THR A 468 -37.26 -11.33 7.82
CA THR A 468 -36.39 -10.67 6.84
C THR A 468 -35.43 -11.65 6.16
N LEU A 469 -34.79 -12.56 6.92
CA LEU A 469 -33.90 -13.58 6.37
C LEU A 469 -34.63 -14.54 5.41
N LEU A 470 -35.87 -14.93 5.74
CA LEU A 470 -36.71 -15.74 4.83
C LEU A 470 -37.10 -14.98 3.55
N GLN A 471 -37.30 -13.66 3.62
CA GLN A 471 -37.51 -12.83 2.43
C GLN A 471 -36.23 -12.72 1.58
N HIS A 472 -35.06 -12.60 2.23
CA HIS A 472 -33.75 -12.53 1.57
C HIS A 472 -33.40 -13.78 0.75
N LEU A 473 -33.96 -14.96 1.07
CA LEU A 473 -33.85 -16.16 0.25
C LEU A 473 -34.41 -16.01 -1.17
N LYS A 474 -35.26 -15.00 -1.40
CA LYS A 474 -35.85 -14.66 -2.71
C LYS A 474 -35.10 -13.50 -3.41
N SER A 475 -33.96 -13.07 -2.88
CA SER A 475 -33.18 -11.97 -3.44
C SER A 475 -32.44 -12.37 -4.71
N HIS A 476 -32.26 -11.41 -5.61
CA HIS A 476 -31.44 -11.57 -6.82
C HIS A 476 -29.94 -11.44 -6.54
N SER A 477 -29.53 -10.94 -5.36
CA SER A 477 -28.12 -10.91 -4.95
C SER A 477 -27.72 -12.23 -4.29
N LEU A 478 -26.74 -12.93 -4.91
CA LEU A 478 -26.12 -14.12 -4.35
C LEU A 478 -25.48 -13.87 -2.97
N THR A 479 -24.96 -12.66 -2.73
CA THR A 479 -24.40 -12.25 -1.44
C THR A 479 -25.48 -12.24 -0.36
N ILE A 480 -26.63 -11.63 -0.66
CA ILE A 480 -27.78 -11.59 0.26
C ILE A 480 -28.28 -13.01 0.55
N VAL A 481 -28.50 -13.83 -0.49
CA VAL A 481 -28.97 -15.22 -0.31
C VAL A 481 -27.97 -16.05 0.50
N SER A 482 -26.66 -15.94 0.22
CA SER A 482 -25.62 -16.66 0.97
C SER A 482 -25.57 -16.23 2.44
N ASN A 483 -25.71 -14.94 2.72
CA ASN A 483 -25.72 -14.40 4.09
C ASN A 483 -26.99 -14.82 4.83
N ALA A 484 -28.15 -14.82 4.17
CA ALA A 484 -29.39 -15.32 4.75
C ALA A 484 -29.31 -16.80 5.10
N CYS A 485 -28.93 -17.67 4.16
CA CYS A 485 -28.75 -19.10 4.41
C CYS A 485 -27.74 -19.38 5.53
N GLY A 486 -26.60 -18.69 5.55
CA GLY A 486 -25.56 -18.87 6.59
C GLY A 486 -25.98 -18.38 7.98
N THR A 487 -26.82 -17.33 8.06
CA THR A 487 -27.39 -16.85 9.33
C THR A 487 -28.47 -17.82 9.83
N LEU A 488 -29.37 -18.25 8.94
CA LEU A 488 -30.42 -19.23 9.25
C LEU A 488 -29.85 -20.56 9.72
N TRP A 489 -28.79 -21.07 9.08
CA TRP A 489 -28.07 -22.27 9.51
C TRP A 489 -27.73 -22.20 11.01
N ASN A 490 -27.00 -21.16 11.42
CA ASN A 490 -26.53 -21.03 12.79
C ASN A 490 -27.66 -20.81 13.80
N LEU A 491 -28.74 -20.11 13.43
CA LEU A 491 -29.88 -19.86 14.31
C LEU A 491 -30.90 -21.02 14.36
N SER A 492 -30.84 -21.96 13.41
CA SER A 492 -31.68 -23.16 13.35
C SER A 492 -31.15 -24.34 14.19
N ALA A 493 -29.89 -24.25 14.62
CA ALA A 493 -29.30 -25.07 15.68
C ALA A 493 -29.67 -24.50 17.07
#